data_AF-A0A2W6TQ95-F1
#
_entry.id   AF-A0A2W6TQ95-F1
#
_cell.length_a   1.000
_cell.length_b   1.000
_cell.length_c   1.000
_cell.angle_alpha   90.00
_cell.angle_beta   90.00
_cell.angle_gamma   90.00
#
_symmetry.space_group_name_H-M   'P 1'
#
loop_
_entity.id
_entity.type
_entity.pdbx_description
1 polymer ?
#
loop_
_entity_poly.entity_id
_entity_poly.type
_entity_poly.pdbx_seq_one_letter_code
_entity_poly.pdbx_strand_id
1 'polypeptide(L)'
;MKTKIYLFLLMNAFFALKAQTPEILYYKFEGTASNIPNLATNPPTGTQTGEIVGNLTLGNNTTCLGNGLIGSGSTGTSNYFNTKWNLALSGSWTIHLKFNNYTSDVTTVYYLLGDALTGGNSFRMFTNGAPGTGGVRLTANGMSNVDIPGVFSTTPALVDLIFVYDNSLQNIKAYLNGVLKTTVAQSAPLVFNGALFKLGTYGTNTGMKAGMTMDEFGLFNRAITDTEIASLNNFCSNLSTAEIKKDNNAKIVVKGNNLILTKGNFGKYSIYDLSGRQIQTGDESSNSVGIELLQKGIYIIKYGDVSERFKY
;
A
#
# COMPACT_ATOMS: atom_id res chain seq x y z
N MET A 1 28.88 26.47 -47.51
CA MET A 1 28.57 25.22 -46.80
C MET A 1 27.27 25.40 -46.04
N LYS A 2 26.22 24.62 -46.36
CA LYS A 2 24.94 24.66 -45.62
C LYS A 2 24.97 23.57 -44.55
N THR A 3 25.10 23.97 -43.29
CA THR A 3 25.07 23.05 -42.14
C THR A 3 23.62 22.63 -41.89
N LYS A 4 23.29 21.36 -42.12
CA LYS A 4 22.01 20.78 -41.72
C LYS A 4 22.13 20.32 -40.27
N ILE A 5 21.37 20.94 -39.38
CA ILE A 5 21.18 20.48 -38.00
C ILE A 5 20.03 19.47 -38.03
N TYR A 6 20.33 18.22 -37.68
CA TYR A 6 19.32 17.19 -37.47
C TYR A 6 18.84 17.26 -36.02
N LEU A 7 17.58 17.68 -35.84
CA LEU A 7 16.89 17.63 -34.55
C LEU A 7 16.47 16.18 -34.30
N PHE A 8 17.16 15.50 -33.38
CA PHE A 8 16.80 14.16 -32.94
C PHE A 8 15.64 14.27 -31.96
N LEU A 9 14.41 13.98 -32.41
CA LEU A 9 13.24 13.88 -31.53
C LEU A 9 13.35 12.55 -30.75
N LEU A 10 13.80 12.63 -29.50
CA LEU A 10 13.63 11.54 -28.54
C LEU A 10 12.14 11.49 -28.17
N MET A 11 11.41 10.58 -28.82
CA MET A 11 10.05 10.23 -28.47
C MET A 11 10.08 9.50 -27.12
N ASN A 12 9.95 10.24 -26.02
CA ASN A 12 9.67 9.64 -24.72
C ASN A 12 8.26 9.05 -24.79
N ALA A 13 8.17 7.74 -24.97
CA ALA A 13 6.94 7.00 -24.79
C ALA A 13 6.53 7.15 -23.32
N PHE A 14 5.49 7.94 -23.05
CA PHE A 14 4.80 7.93 -21.77
C PHE A 14 4.10 6.58 -21.64
N PHE A 15 4.78 5.60 -21.05
CA PHE A 15 4.10 4.43 -20.52
C PHE A 15 3.30 4.89 -19.31
N ALA A 16 1.97 4.95 -19.45
CA ALA A 16 1.10 5.05 -18.29
C ALA A 16 1.34 3.80 -17.43
N LEU A 17 2.03 3.96 -16.30
CA LEU A 17 2.18 2.89 -15.31
C LEU A 17 0.77 2.51 -14.86
N LYS A 18 0.37 1.28 -15.18
CA LYS A 18 -0.86 0.71 -14.64
C LYS A 18 -0.60 0.46 -13.15
N ALA A 19 -1.41 1.05 -12.27
CA ALA A 19 -1.38 0.72 -10.84
C ALA A 19 -1.44 -0.81 -10.70
N GLN A 20 -0.43 -1.39 -10.07
CA GLN A 20 -0.30 -2.84 -9.98
C GLN A 20 -1.16 -3.36 -8.83
N THR A 21 -2.36 -3.80 -9.18
CA THR A 21 -3.28 -4.44 -8.24
C THR A 21 -2.83 -5.88 -8.00
N PRO A 22 -2.60 -6.30 -6.74
CA PRO A 22 -2.22 -7.68 -6.42
C PRO A 22 -3.20 -8.72 -6.97
N GLU A 23 -2.70 -9.90 -7.34
CA GLU A 23 -3.53 -10.97 -7.88
C GLU A 23 -4.22 -11.82 -6.81
N ILE A 24 -3.59 -12.04 -5.63
CA ILE A 24 -4.10 -12.98 -4.62
C ILE A 24 -4.91 -12.29 -3.53
N LEU A 25 -4.28 -11.38 -2.77
CA LEU A 25 -4.91 -10.66 -1.67
C LEU A 25 -4.57 -9.17 -1.77
N TYR A 26 -5.56 -8.31 -1.57
CA TYR A 26 -5.34 -6.86 -1.49
C TYR A 26 -6.32 -6.21 -0.51
N TYR A 27 -5.81 -5.67 0.59
CA TYR A 27 -6.61 -5.02 1.63
C TYR A 27 -6.07 -3.63 1.95
N LYS A 28 -6.95 -2.63 1.82
CA LYS A 28 -6.69 -1.21 2.19
C LYS A 28 -7.25 -0.81 3.55
N PHE A 29 -7.93 -1.73 4.23
CA PHE A 29 -8.53 -1.49 5.55
C PHE A 29 -9.39 -0.22 5.66
N GLU A 30 -10.08 0.13 4.58
CA GLU A 30 -10.95 1.30 4.50
C GLU A 30 -12.36 1.00 5.02
N GLY A 31 -13.01 2.04 5.56
CA GLY A 31 -14.39 1.99 6.04
C GLY A 31 -14.51 1.89 7.56
N THR A 32 -15.71 1.57 8.04
CA THR A 32 -16.06 1.52 9.47
C THR A 32 -16.53 0.13 9.94
N ALA A 33 -16.47 -0.88 9.06
CA ALA A 33 -16.94 -2.23 9.34
C ALA A 33 -15.77 -3.17 9.67
N SER A 34 -16.05 -4.25 10.40
CA SER A 34 -15.08 -5.33 10.66
C SER A 34 -14.80 -6.21 9.44
N ASN A 35 -15.55 -6.04 8.35
CA ASN A 35 -15.44 -6.80 7.11
C ASN A 35 -14.77 -5.95 6.04
N ILE A 36 -13.63 -6.42 5.51
CA ILE A 36 -12.80 -5.68 4.57
C ILE A 36 -12.77 -6.41 3.22
N PRO A 37 -13.25 -5.79 2.13
CA PRO A 37 -13.20 -6.39 0.80
C PRO A 37 -11.77 -6.72 0.37
N ASN A 38 -11.59 -7.91 -0.22
CA ASN A 38 -10.38 -8.23 -0.95
C ASN A 38 -10.46 -7.62 -2.35
N LEU A 39 -9.61 -6.62 -2.62
CA LEU A 39 -9.56 -5.86 -3.86
C LEU A 39 -8.62 -6.48 -4.91
N ALA A 40 -8.14 -7.70 -4.67
CA ALA A 40 -7.25 -8.39 -5.60
C ALA A 40 -7.95 -8.65 -6.95
N THR A 41 -7.16 -8.77 -8.02
CA THR A 41 -7.70 -9.02 -9.36
C THR A 41 -8.19 -10.45 -9.56
N ASN A 42 -7.68 -11.41 -8.79
CA ASN A 42 -8.07 -12.82 -8.87
C ASN A 42 -8.08 -13.49 -7.49
N PRO A 43 -8.94 -13.01 -6.56
CA PRO A 43 -8.94 -13.47 -5.18
C PRO A 43 -9.31 -14.96 -5.10
N PRO A 44 -8.61 -15.77 -4.28
CA PRO A 44 -8.97 -17.16 -4.05
C PRO A 44 -10.42 -17.31 -3.56
N THR A 45 -11.07 -18.43 -3.91
CA THR A 45 -12.44 -18.73 -3.47
C THR A 45 -12.56 -18.64 -1.95
N GLY A 46 -13.61 -17.96 -1.46
CA GLY A 46 -13.84 -17.75 -0.02
C GLY A 46 -13.13 -16.55 0.60
N THR A 47 -12.25 -15.86 -0.15
CA THR A 47 -11.46 -14.72 0.34
C THR A 47 -12.01 -13.36 -0.07
N GLN A 48 -13.25 -13.30 -0.60
CA GLN A 48 -13.86 -12.07 -1.12
C GLN A 48 -13.89 -10.95 -0.08
N THR A 49 -14.01 -11.32 1.20
CA THR A 49 -14.03 -10.40 2.32
C THR A 49 -13.26 -11.00 3.49
N GLY A 50 -12.21 -10.32 3.93
CA GLY A 50 -11.52 -10.63 5.18
C GLY A 50 -12.25 -10.01 6.38
N GLU A 51 -11.93 -10.48 7.58
CA GLU A 51 -12.66 -10.13 8.80
C GLU A 51 -11.73 -9.83 9.96
N ILE A 52 -12.03 -8.76 10.69
CA ILE A 52 -11.40 -8.46 11.97
C ILE A 52 -11.99 -9.37 13.04
N VAL A 53 -11.13 -10.19 13.67
CA VAL A 53 -11.46 -11.04 14.81
C VAL A 53 -10.86 -10.44 16.08
N GLY A 54 -11.69 -10.24 17.09
CA GLY A 54 -11.29 -9.70 18.40
C GLY A 54 -11.14 -8.19 18.42
N ASN A 55 -10.09 -7.70 19.09
CA ASN A 55 -9.96 -6.29 19.48
C ASN A 55 -9.09 -5.46 18.53
N LEU A 56 -8.76 -5.96 17.33
CA LEU A 56 -8.19 -5.10 16.30
C LEU A 56 -9.26 -4.09 15.86
N THR A 57 -8.85 -2.91 15.41
CA THR A 57 -9.78 -1.86 14.99
C THR A 57 -9.32 -1.23 13.69
N LEU A 58 -10.18 -0.41 13.08
CA LEU A 58 -9.81 0.47 11.98
C LEU A 58 -9.59 1.88 12.51
N GLY A 59 -8.50 2.51 12.11
CA GLY A 59 -8.12 3.85 12.56
C GLY A 59 -8.03 4.86 11.43
N ASN A 60 -8.63 6.03 11.63
CA ASN A 60 -8.59 7.13 10.65
C ASN A 60 -7.19 7.74 10.52
N ASN A 61 -6.80 8.08 9.29
CA ASN A 61 -5.57 8.81 8.96
C ASN A 61 -4.30 8.18 9.53
N THR A 62 -4.27 6.85 9.59
CA THR A 62 -3.14 6.13 10.16
C THR A 62 -2.02 5.93 9.14
N THR A 63 -2.35 6.03 7.84
CA THR A 63 -1.41 6.12 6.72
C THR A 63 -1.72 7.36 5.89
N CYS A 64 -0.85 7.72 4.94
CA CYS A 64 -1.09 8.84 4.03
C CYS A 64 -2.32 8.62 3.09
N LEU A 65 -3.02 7.48 3.21
CA LEU A 65 -4.03 7.00 2.24
C LEU A 65 -5.43 6.84 2.83
N GLY A 66 -5.60 6.91 4.15
CA GLY A 66 -6.90 6.73 4.78
C GLY A 66 -6.85 5.95 6.08
N ASN A 67 -7.77 5.00 6.22
CA ASN A 67 -7.85 4.16 7.39
C ASN A 67 -6.77 3.06 7.38
N GLY A 68 -6.55 2.41 8.51
CA GLY A 68 -5.61 1.31 8.61
C GLY A 68 -6.00 0.34 9.72
N LEU A 69 -5.54 -0.90 9.61
CA LEU A 69 -5.71 -1.92 10.65
C LEU A 69 -4.84 -1.56 11.85
N ILE A 70 -5.47 -1.20 12.97
CA ILE A 70 -4.78 -0.91 14.23
C ILE A 70 -4.59 -2.21 15.01
N GLY A 71 -3.33 -2.50 15.35
CA GLY A 71 -2.95 -3.56 16.26
C GLY A 71 -3.47 -3.32 17.67
N SER A 72 -3.80 -4.41 18.37
CA SER A 72 -4.30 -4.37 19.76
C SER A 72 -3.22 -4.71 20.80
N GLY A 73 -2.04 -5.17 20.37
CA GLY A 73 -1.00 -5.71 21.24
C GLY A 73 -1.36 -7.04 21.94
N SER A 74 -2.51 -7.63 21.58
CA SER A 74 -3.01 -8.88 22.19
C SER A 74 -2.55 -10.12 21.42
N THR A 75 -2.81 -11.31 21.97
CA THR A 75 -2.39 -12.58 21.36
C THR A 75 -3.26 -12.99 20.17
N GLY A 76 -2.63 -13.67 19.19
CA GLY A 76 -3.23 -14.13 17.94
C GLY A 76 -4.26 -15.25 18.06
N THR A 77 -4.48 -15.77 19.27
CA THR A 77 -5.53 -16.77 19.56
C THR A 77 -6.91 -16.20 19.23
N SER A 78 -7.16 -14.94 19.60
CA SER A 78 -8.46 -14.28 19.44
C SER A 78 -8.37 -12.90 18.81
N ASN A 79 -7.18 -12.40 18.45
CA ASN A 79 -6.98 -11.06 17.90
C ASN A 79 -6.17 -11.12 16.61
N TYR A 80 -6.85 -11.05 15.47
CA TYR A 80 -6.21 -11.09 14.15
C TYR A 80 -7.16 -10.60 13.07
N PHE A 81 -6.60 -10.25 11.92
CA PHE A 81 -7.39 -10.13 10.69
C PHE A 81 -7.34 -11.46 9.94
N ASN A 82 -8.52 -12.03 9.75
CA ASN A 82 -8.78 -13.28 9.08
C ASN A 82 -8.94 -13.04 7.57
N THR A 83 -7.94 -13.43 6.77
CA THR A 83 -8.02 -13.32 5.31
C THR A 83 -8.94 -14.38 4.67
N LYS A 84 -9.32 -15.40 5.45
CA LYS A 84 -10.02 -16.63 5.02
C LYS A 84 -9.26 -17.43 3.97
N TRP A 85 -7.98 -17.11 3.75
CA TRP A 85 -7.14 -17.79 2.80
C TRP A 85 -6.27 -18.82 3.49
N ASN A 86 -6.30 -20.05 3.00
CA ASN A 86 -5.29 -21.04 3.33
C ASN A 86 -4.03 -20.68 2.53
N LEU A 87 -2.93 -20.37 3.21
CA LEU A 87 -1.69 -19.97 2.54
C LEU A 87 -1.30 -21.03 1.51
N ALA A 88 -1.19 -20.63 0.24
CA ALA A 88 -0.79 -21.49 -0.85
C ALA A 88 0.12 -20.70 -1.80
N LEU A 89 1.43 -20.71 -1.52
CA LEU A 89 2.43 -20.04 -2.34
C LEU A 89 3.33 -21.08 -3.00
N SER A 90 3.46 -20.96 -4.31
CA SER A 90 4.42 -21.69 -5.14
C SER A 90 4.88 -20.79 -6.29
N GLY A 91 6.10 -21.00 -6.77
CA GLY A 91 6.69 -20.09 -7.76
C GLY A 91 7.00 -18.71 -7.17
N SER A 92 7.16 -17.70 -8.04
CA SER A 92 7.49 -16.34 -7.61
C SER A 92 6.31 -15.68 -6.90
N TRP A 93 6.57 -14.82 -5.92
CA TRP A 93 5.54 -14.08 -5.21
C TRP A 93 6.09 -12.75 -4.70
N THR A 94 5.20 -11.81 -4.42
CA THR A 94 5.56 -10.54 -3.78
C THR A 94 4.61 -10.23 -2.65
N ILE A 95 5.14 -9.78 -1.51
CA ILE A 95 4.37 -9.20 -0.41
C ILE A 95 4.68 -7.70 -0.36
N HIS A 96 3.63 -6.87 -0.34
CA HIS A 96 3.70 -5.43 -0.12
C HIS A 96 2.83 -5.08 1.08
N LEU A 97 3.32 -4.20 1.95
CA LEU A 97 2.55 -3.72 3.08
C LEU A 97 3.16 -2.44 3.64
N LYS A 98 2.30 -1.59 4.19
CA LYS A 98 2.68 -0.33 4.80
C LYS A 98 2.39 -0.34 6.29
N PHE A 99 3.25 0.33 7.04
CA PHE A 99 3.12 0.49 8.48
C PHE A 99 3.29 1.94 8.91
N ASN A 100 2.66 2.31 10.01
CA ASN A 100 2.92 3.57 10.70
C ASN A 100 2.67 3.40 12.21
N ASN A 101 2.88 4.48 12.96
CA ASN A 101 2.55 4.59 14.39
C ASN A 101 3.25 3.52 15.24
N TYR A 102 4.49 3.19 14.87
CA TYR A 102 5.38 2.32 15.61
C TYR A 102 6.75 2.98 15.78
N THR A 103 7.33 2.80 16.96
CA THR A 103 8.64 3.32 17.37
C THR A 103 9.53 2.19 17.85
N SER A 104 10.84 2.31 17.60
CA SER A 104 11.85 1.33 18.03
C SER A 104 12.31 1.50 19.49
N ASP A 105 11.43 1.99 20.37
CA ASP A 105 11.66 2.18 21.81
C ASP A 105 11.27 0.95 22.66
N VAL A 106 10.78 -0.11 22.02
CA VAL A 106 10.38 -1.36 22.69
C VAL A 106 11.07 -2.58 22.06
N THR A 107 11.35 -3.60 22.86
CA THR A 107 12.06 -4.84 22.44
C THR A 107 11.13 -6.04 22.24
N THR A 108 9.87 -5.94 22.66
CA THR A 108 8.86 -7.00 22.54
C THR A 108 8.70 -7.44 21.09
N VAL A 109 8.80 -8.75 20.81
CA VAL A 109 8.53 -9.26 19.45
C VAL A 109 7.03 -9.16 19.15
N TYR A 110 6.70 -8.46 18.08
CA TYR A 110 5.33 -8.33 17.58
C TYR A 110 5.22 -8.99 16.21
N TYR A 111 4.28 -9.91 16.08
CA TYR A 111 4.03 -10.61 14.81
C TYR A 111 3.08 -9.81 13.94
N LEU A 112 3.47 -9.63 12.69
CA LEU A 112 2.82 -8.75 11.73
C LEU A 112 1.90 -9.54 10.80
N LEU A 113 2.31 -10.74 10.42
CA LEU A 113 1.53 -11.68 9.62
C LEU A 113 2.08 -13.10 9.77
N GLY A 114 1.29 -14.07 9.36
CA GLY A 114 1.78 -15.42 9.15
C GLY A 114 0.71 -16.50 9.15
N ASP A 115 1.18 -17.71 8.92
CA ASP A 115 0.39 -18.94 8.96
C ASP A 115 1.24 -20.08 9.54
N ALA A 116 0.57 -21.01 10.23
CA ALA A 116 1.16 -22.29 10.54
C ALA A 116 1.19 -23.14 9.27
N LEU A 117 2.34 -23.71 8.96
CA LEU A 117 2.52 -24.59 7.81
C LEU A 117 2.39 -26.05 8.26
N THR A 118 2.03 -26.91 7.33
CA THR A 118 1.96 -28.36 7.55
C THR A 118 3.26 -28.90 8.17
N GLY A 119 3.12 -29.80 9.15
CA GLY A 119 4.25 -30.45 9.82
C GLY A 119 4.88 -29.63 10.96
N GLY A 120 4.17 -28.66 11.53
CA GLY A 120 4.66 -27.86 12.66
C GLY A 120 5.58 -26.70 12.26
N ASN A 121 5.56 -26.35 10.97
CA ASN A 121 6.36 -25.28 10.41
C ASN A 121 5.60 -23.95 10.43
N SER A 122 6.24 -22.87 9.99
CA SER A 122 5.62 -21.54 9.99
C SER A 122 6.10 -20.70 8.82
N PHE A 123 5.24 -19.84 8.29
CA PHE A 123 5.60 -18.68 7.47
C PHE A 123 5.19 -17.44 8.25
N ARG A 124 6.11 -16.55 8.58
CA ARG A 124 5.82 -15.43 9.50
C ARG A 124 6.72 -14.24 9.29
N MET A 125 6.15 -13.08 9.61
CA MET A 125 6.87 -11.81 9.69
C MET A 125 6.70 -11.20 11.07
N PHE A 126 7.77 -10.67 11.63
CA PHE A 126 7.73 -10.00 12.93
C PHE A 126 8.75 -8.86 12.99
N THR A 127 8.51 -7.93 13.92
CA THR A 127 9.46 -6.89 14.30
C THR A 127 10.14 -7.20 15.62
N ASN A 128 11.34 -6.67 15.84
CA ASN A 128 12.23 -6.93 16.97
C ASN A 128 12.74 -8.37 17.06
N GLY A 129 13.45 -8.69 18.14
CA GLY A 129 14.06 -10.00 18.34
C GLY A 129 15.32 -10.16 17.49
N ALA A 130 15.38 -11.23 16.70
CA ALA A 130 16.55 -11.56 15.88
C ALA A 130 17.02 -10.47 14.88
N PRO A 131 16.14 -9.74 14.16
CA PRO A 131 16.57 -8.60 13.31
C PRO A 131 17.00 -7.35 14.10
N GLY A 132 16.99 -7.39 15.44
CA GLY A 132 17.27 -6.25 16.32
C GLY A 132 16.07 -5.34 16.52
N THR A 133 16.18 -4.41 17.49
CA THR A 133 15.13 -3.45 17.82
C THR A 133 14.75 -2.61 16.59
N GLY A 134 13.45 -2.54 16.29
CA GLY A 134 12.92 -1.87 15.10
C GLY A 134 13.22 -2.57 13.77
N GLY A 135 13.93 -3.70 13.76
CA GLY A 135 14.16 -4.50 12.57
C GLY A 135 12.99 -5.44 12.27
N VAL A 136 12.82 -5.81 11.00
CA VAL A 136 11.79 -6.77 10.54
C VAL A 136 12.47 -8.02 9.99
N ARG A 137 11.91 -9.19 10.32
CA ARG A 137 12.28 -10.48 9.73
C ARG A 137 11.09 -11.07 8.98
N LEU A 138 11.32 -11.55 7.76
CA LEU A 138 10.49 -12.54 7.09
C LEU A 138 11.19 -13.90 7.15
N THR A 139 10.49 -14.94 7.59
CA THR A 139 11.07 -16.27 7.78
C THR A 139 10.04 -17.37 7.57
N ALA A 140 10.53 -18.51 7.06
CA ALA A 140 9.78 -19.74 7.03
C ALA A 140 10.70 -20.96 7.16
N ASN A 141 10.13 -22.11 7.51
CA ASN A 141 10.89 -23.35 7.47
C ASN A 141 11.25 -23.70 6.01
N GLY A 142 12.51 -24.06 5.75
CA GLY A 142 13.02 -24.27 4.38
C GLY A 142 13.36 -22.98 3.62
N MET A 143 13.28 -21.82 4.28
CA MET A 143 13.64 -20.52 3.72
C MET A 143 14.80 -19.90 4.52
N SER A 144 15.77 -19.33 3.82
CA SER A 144 16.78 -18.46 4.44
C SER A 144 16.09 -17.21 4.99
N ASN A 145 16.37 -16.85 6.24
CA ASN A 145 15.80 -15.67 6.89
C ASN A 145 16.12 -14.39 6.10
N VAL A 146 15.14 -13.51 5.98
CA VAL A 146 15.31 -12.19 5.35
C VAL A 146 15.13 -11.14 6.43
N ASP A 147 16.25 -10.53 6.82
CA ASP A 147 16.29 -9.47 7.83
C ASP A 147 16.48 -8.10 7.20
N ILE A 148 15.70 -7.14 7.67
CA ILE A 148 15.91 -5.72 7.43
C ILE A 148 16.06 -5.05 8.80
N PRO A 149 17.29 -4.74 9.26
CA PRO A 149 17.49 -4.01 10.49
C PRO A 149 17.04 -2.55 10.35
N GLY A 150 16.60 -1.94 11.46
CA GLY A 150 16.29 -0.51 11.52
C GLY A 150 15.16 -0.06 10.60
N VAL A 151 14.15 -0.91 10.37
CA VAL A 151 12.94 -0.55 9.62
C VAL A 151 12.16 0.56 10.32
N PHE A 152 11.99 0.45 11.63
CA PHE A 152 11.33 1.43 12.46
C PHE A 152 12.34 2.27 13.24
N SER A 153 12.11 3.58 13.28
CA SER A 153 12.94 4.54 14.00
C SER A 153 12.36 4.90 15.37
N THR A 154 13.08 5.70 16.14
CA THR A 154 12.57 6.25 17.42
C THR A 154 11.48 7.31 17.22
N THR A 155 11.30 7.80 15.99
CA THR A 155 10.20 8.68 15.61
C THR A 155 9.22 7.90 14.72
N PRO A 156 7.90 7.94 14.99
CA PRO A 156 6.92 7.32 14.11
C PRO A 156 7.02 7.91 12.70
N ALA A 157 7.11 7.04 11.71
CA ALA A 157 7.08 7.41 10.31
C ALA A 157 6.41 6.31 9.51
N LEU A 158 5.88 6.68 8.34
CA LEU A 158 5.41 5.69 7.39
C LEU A 158 6.58 4.83 6.91
N VAL A 159 6.33 3.53 6.91
CA VAL A 159 7.22 2.48 6.42
C VAL A 159 6.50 1.74 5.30
N ASP A 160 7.17 1.60 4.18
CA ASP A 160 6.73 0.76 3.05
C ASP A 160 7.71 -0.41 2.90
N LEU A 161 7.18 -1.64 2.97
CA LEU A 161 7.94 -2.86 2.87
C LEU A 161 7.47 -3.69 1.68
N ILE A 162 8.44 -4.11 0.87
CA ILE A 162 8.21 -5.00 -0.27
C ILE A 162 9.20 -6.16 -0.20
N PHE A 163 8.70 -7.39 -0.23
CA PHE A 163 9.50 -8.60 -0.36
C PHE A 163 9.16 -9.28 -1.67
N VAL A 164 10.14 -9.43 -2.56
CA VAL A 164 10.00 -10.04 -3.88
C VAL A 164 10.77 -11.35 -3.91
N TYR A 165 10.07 -12.47 -3.94
CA TYR A 165 10.67 -13.77 -4.24
C TYR A 165 10.62 -14.05 -5.74
N ASP A 166 11.79 -14.23 -6.34
CA ASP A 166 11.92 -14.70 -7.71
C ASP A 166 12.35 -16.17 -7.70
N ASN A 167 11.43 -17.06 -8.09
CA ASN A 167 11.69 -18.50 -8.16
C ASN A 167 12.68 -18.88 -9.26
N SER A 168 12.81 -18.08 -10.32
CA SER A 168 13.78 -18.33 -11.39
C SER A 168 15.21 -18.00 -10.95
N LEU A 169 15.38 -16.94 -10.16
CA LEU A 169 16.66 -16.50 -9.62
C LEU A 169 16.96 -17.07 -8.22
N GLN A 170 15.98 -17.78 -7.63
CA GLN A 170 15.99 -18.31 -6.27
C GLN A 170 16.53 -17.34 -5.22
N ASN A 171 16.01 -16.12 -5.22
CA ASN A 171 16.34 -15.14 -4.20
C ASN A 171 15.13 -14.31 -3.79
N ILE A 172 15.23 -13.75 -2.58
CA ILE A 172 14.28 -12.78 -2.07
C ILE A 172 14.99 -11.44 -1.99
N LYS A 173 14.47 -10.45 -2.71
CA LYS A 173 14.84 -9.05 -2.55
C LYS A 173 13.89 -8.38 -1.58
N ALA A 174 14.41 -7.60 -0.64
CA ALA A 174 13.60 -6.85 0.29
C ALA A 174 13.89 -5.35 0.19
N TYR A 175 12.85 -4.56 0.05
CA TYR A 175 12.89 -3.12 -0.15
C TYR A 175 12.23 -2.43 1.04
N LEU A 176 12.85 -1.35 1.49
CA LEU A 176 12.31 -0.44 2.50
C LEU A 176 12.21 0.94 1.87
N ASN A 177 11.00 1.49 1.82
CA ASN A 177 10.71 2.78 1.21
C ASN A 177 11.30 2.88 -0.22
N GLY A 178 11.04 1.84 -1.03
CA GLY A 178 11.46 1.78 -2.44
C GLY A 178 12.96 1.48 -2.64
N VAL A 179 13.75 1.45 -1.57
CA VAL A 179 15.20 1.20 -1.62
C VAL A 179 15.48 -0.26 -1.29
N LEU A 180 16.19 -0.96 -2.17
CA LEU A 180 16.67 -2.32 -1.91
C LEU A 180 17.57 -2.34 -0.67
N LYS A 181 17.25 -3.20 0.30
CA LYS A 181 18.03 -3.37 1.54
C LYS A 181 18.81 -4.67 1.57
N THR A 182 18.26 -5.74 1.04
CA THR A 182 18.93 -7.05 1.03
C THR A 182 18.46 -7.91 -0.13
N THR A 183 19.33 -8.81 -0.55
CA THR A 183 19.05 -9.91 -1.48
C THR A 183 19.51 -11.19 -0.81
N VAL A 184 18.59 -12.12 -0.55
CA VAL A 184 18.86 -13.36 0.17
C VAL A 184 18.64 -14.54 -0.75
N ALA A 185 19.71 -15.30 -1.01
CA ALA A 185 19.63 -16.54 -1.78
C ALA A 185 18.85 -17.64 -1.02
N GLN A 186 18.05 -18.38 -1.77
CA GLN A 186 17.34 -19.56 -1.30
C GLN A 186 18.01 -20.81 -1.87
N SER A 187 18.13 -21.85 -1.04
CA SER A 187 18.79 -23.10 -1.43
C SER A 187 17.91 -24.01 -2.29
N ALA A 188 16.61 -23.73 -2.35
CA ALA A 188 15.62 -24.50 -3.09
C ALA A 188 14.38 -23.62 -3.43
N PRO A 189 13.57 -24.05 -4.41
CA PRO A 189 12.26 -23.46 -4.66
C PRO A 189 11.40 -23.43 -3.39
N LEU A 190 10.81 -22.26 -3.11
CA LEU A 190 9.97 -22.08 -1.93
C LEU A 190 8.53 -22.47 -2.25
N VAL A 191 7.98 -23.37 -1.44
CA VAL A 191 6.58 -23.79 -1.50
C VAL A 191 6.01 -23.78 -0.09
N PHE A 192 4.94 -23.01 0.11
CA PHE A 192 4.28 -22.85 1.40
C PHE A 192 2.82 -23.24 1.31
N ASN A 193 2.42 -24.18 2.18
CA ASN A 193 1.04 -24.60 2.36
C ASN A 193 0.67 -24.48 3.84
N GLY A 194 -0.29 -23.63 4.14
CA GLY A 194 -0.79 -23.35 5.48
C GLY A 194 -2.31 -23.49 5.57
N ALA A 195 -2.85 -23.23 6.75
CA ALA A 195 -4.26 -23.44 7.06
C ALA A 195 -5.07 -22.15 7.18
N LEU A 196 -4.44 -21.05 7.61
CA LEU A 196 -5.09 -19.76 7.74
C LEU A 196 -4.06 -18.63 7.78
N PHE A 197 -3.91 -17.92 6.67
CA PHE A 197 -3.05 -16.76 6.61
C PHE A 197 -3.68 -15.59 7.38
N LYS A 198 -3.02 -15.18 8.46
CA LYS A 198 -3.48 -14.09 9.34
C LYS A 198 -2.64 -12.84 9.11
N LEU A 199 -3.30 -11.68 9.20
CA LEU A 199 -2.62 -10.39 9.35
C LEU A 199 -2.78 -9.88 10.78
N GLY A 200 -1.83 -9.07 11.23
CA GLY A 200 -1.76 -8.53 12.57
C GLY A 200 -1.28 -9.52 13.64
N THR A 201 -0.92 -10.76 13.28
CA THR A 201 -0.36 -11.76 14.19
C THR A 201 0.22 -12.98 13.45
N TYR A 202 0.77 -13.92 14.21
CA TYR A 202 1.02 -15.31 13.81
C TYR A 202 0.68 -16.25 14.98
N GLY A 203 -0.02 -17.36 14.69
CA GLY A 203 -0.33 -18.39 15.69
C GLY A 203 -1.05 -17.84 16.92
N THR A 204 -0.50 -18.14 18.10
CA THR A 204 -0.96 -17.64 19.41
C THR A 204 -0.06 -16.52 19.95
N ASN A 205 0.91 -16.06 19.16
CA ASN A 205 1.88 -15.08 19.60
C ASN A 205 1.28 -13.67 19.71
N THR A 206 1.98 -12.77 20.40
CA THR A 206 1.61 -11.36 20.49
C THR A 206 1.57 -10.74 19.09
N GLY A 207 0.39 -10.26 18.69
CA GLY A 207 0.17 -9.58 17.42
C GLY A 207 0.72 -8.16 17.38
N MET A 208 0.43 -7.41 16.32
CA MET A 208 0.85 -6.01 16.16
C MET A 208 0.63 -5.19 17.44
N LYS A 209 1.64 -4.38 17.80
CA LYS A 209 1.60 -3.51 18.98
C LYS A 209 0.34 -2.64 18.99
N ALA A 210 -0.19 -2.38 20.19
CA ALA A 210 -1.28 -1.43 20.37
C ALA A 210 -0.95 -0.07 19.73
N GLY A 211 -1.79 0.38 18.80
CA GLY A 211 -1.65 1.63 18.06
C GLY A 211 -0.80 1.57 16.79
N MET A 212 -0.02 0.50 16.57
CA MET A 212 0.66 0.27 15.29
C MET A 212 -0.37 0.02 14.21
N THR A 213 -0.16 0.58 13.03
CA THR A 213 -1.14 0.51 11.93
C THR A 213 -0.57 -0.16 10.71
N MET A 214 -1.34 -1.04 10.07
CA MET A 214 -1.04 -1.69 8.79
C MET A 214 -2.02 -1.22 7.73
N ASP A 215 -1.51 -1.00 6.53
CA ASP A 215 -2.32 -0.65 5.36
C ASP A 215 -1.71 -1.22 4.07
N GLU A 216 -2.46 -1.17 2.98
CA GLU A 216 -2.01 -1.53 1.63
C GLU A 216 -1.40 -2.93 1.57
N PHE A 217 -1.97 -3.88 2.33
CA PHE A 217 -1.48 -5.26 2.30
C PHE A 217 -1.81 -5.86 0.93
N GLY A 218 -0.77 -6.20 0.17
CA GLY A 218 -0.85 -6.81 -1.13
C GLY A 218 -0.03 -8.10 -1.22
N LEU A 219 -0.61 -9.12 -1.83
CA LEU A 219 0.04 -10.38 -2.14
C LEU A 219 -0.11 -10.71 -3.63
N PHE A 220 1.02 -10.74 -4.33
CA PHE A 220 1.12 -11.02 -5.76
C PHE A 220 1.56 -12.47 -5.99
N ASN A 221 1.11 -13.07 -7.10
CA ASN A 221 1.52 -14.41 -7.53
C ASN A 221 2.73 -14.40 -8.48
N ARG A 222 3.53 -13.33 -8.41
CA ARG A 222 4.69 -13.09 -9.27
C ARG A 222 5.74 -12.24 -8.58
N ALA A 223 6.94 -12.26 -9.13
CA ALA A 223 7.96 -11.25 -8.84
C ALA A 223 7.58 -9.97 -9.59
N ILE A 224 7.51 -8.85 -8.87
CA ILE A 224 7.32 -7.53 -9.48
C ILE A 224 8.67 -6.92 -9.86
N THR A 225 8.67 -6.05 -10.87
CA THR A 225 9.85 -5.37 -11.40
C THR A 225 10.23 -4.14 -10.58
N ASP A 226 11.46 -3.64 -10.74
CA ASP A 226 11.91 -2.40 -10.09
C ASP A 226 11.04 -1.19 -10.46
N THR A 227 10.51 -1.15 -11.69
CA THR A 227 9.54 -0.14 -12.13
C THR A 227 8.23 -0.23 -11.34
N GLU A 228 7.76 -1.44 -11.08
CA GLU A 228 6.54 -1.65 -10.29
C GLU A 228 6.76 -1.33 -8.82
N ILE A 229 7.94 -1.65 -8.27
CA ILE A 229 8.36 -1.23 -6.92
C ILE A 229 8.34 0.28 -6.79
N ALA A 230 8.94 0.99 -7.76
CA ALA A 230 8.91 2.45 -7.78
C ALA A 230 7.48 2.99 -7.85
N SER A 231 6.59 2.34 -8.62
CA SER A 231 5.18 2.71 -8.62
C SER A 231 4.56 2.54 -7.23
N LEU A 232 4.62 1.34 -6.62
CA LEU A 232 4.07 1.02 -5.29
C LEU A 232 4.59 1.93 -4.16
N ASN A 233 5.80 2.43 -4.32
CA ASN A 233 6.44 3.31 -3.34
C ASN A 233 6.07 4.80 -3.45
N ASN A 234 5.62 5.28 -4.61
CA ASN A 234 5.42 6.70 -4.88
C ASN A 234 4.15 7.32 -4.27
N PHE A 235 3.45 6.62 -3.39
CA PHE A 235 2.07 6.97 -3.02
C PHE A 235 1.88 8.03 -1.94
N CYS A 236 2.97 8.46 -1.28
CA CYS A 236 2.94 9.61 -0.37
C CYS A 236 3.80 10.78 -0.89
N SER A 237 4.11 10.81 -2.19
CA SER A 237 4.73 12.00 -2.76
C SER A 237 3.79 13.18 -2.55
N ASN A 238 4.22 14.12 -1.73
CA ASN A 238 3.60 15.43 -1.61
C ASN A 238 3.23 15.92 -3.01
N LEU A 239 2.02 16.46 -3.16
CA LEU A 239 1.60 17.15 -4.37
C LEU A 239 2.71 18.07 -4.83
N SER A 240 3.35 17.71 -5.95
CA SER A 240 4.37 18.54 -6.54
C SER A 240 3.69 19.54 -7.44
N THR A 241 4.03 20.82 -7.28
CA THR A 241 3.59 21.89 -8.20
C THR A 241 4.09 21.67 -9.63
N ALA A 242 4.98 20.70 -9.86
CA ALA A 242 5.44 20.27 -11.18
C ALA A 242 4.35 19.58 -12.03
N GLU A 243 3.29 19.03 -11.43
CA GLU A 243 2.18 18.38 -12.15
C GLU A 243 1.05 19.35 -12.51
N ILE A 244 1.15 20.62 -12.08
CA ILE A 244 0.21 21.66 -12.45
C ILE A 244 0.46 22.04 -13.91
N LYS A 245 -0.38 21.55 -14.82
CA LYS A 245 -0.54 22.19 -16.13
C LYS A 245 -1.14 23.58 -15.90
N LYS A 246 -0.32 24.63 -15.95
CA LYS A 246 -0.83 26.01 -16.03
C LYS A 246 -1.51 26.18 -17.39
N ASP A 247 -2.82 26.00 -17.42
CA ASP A 247 -3.61 26.51 -18.53
C ASP A 247 -3.84 28.01 -18.27
N ASN A 248 -3.13 28.86 -19.01
CA ASN A 248 -3.24 30.30 -18.88
C ASN A 248 -4.62 30.83 -19.35
N ASN A 249 -5.51 29.97 -19.88
CA ASN A 249 -6.77 30.38 -20.50
C ASN A 249 -8.03 30.10 -19.66
N ALA A 250 -7.93 29.47 -18.49
CA ALA A 250 -9.04 29.32 -17.54
C ALA A 250 -8.56 29.62 -16.10
N LYS A 251 -9.12 30.65 -15.45
CA LYS A 251 -8.92 30.90 -14.02
C LYS A 251 -10.05 30.23 -13.26
N ILE A 252 -9.73 29.57 -12.14
CA ILE A 252 -10.74 29.13 -11.18
C ILE A 252 -10.87 30.24 -10.15
N VAL A 253 -12.09 30.72 -9.94
CA VAL A 253 -12.41 31.73 -8.92
C VAL A 253 -13.44 31.19 -7.95
N VAL A 254 -13.37 31.62 -6.69
CA VAL A 254 -14.41 31.32 -5.70
C VAL A 254 -15.40 32.49 -5.69
N LYS A 255 -16.69 32.24 -5.90
CA LYS A 255 -17.76 33.24 -5.71
C LYS A 255 -18.87 32.64 -4.87
N GLY A 256 -19.09 33.21 -3.69
CA GLY A 256 -20.00 32.62 -2.69
C GLY A 256 -19.56 31.19 -2.36
N ASN A 257 -20.49 30.25 -2.39
CA ASN A 257 -20.24 28.83 -2.15
C ASN A 257 -19.91 28.04 -3.42
N ASN A 258 -19.42 28.70 -4.47
CA ASN A 258 -19.13 28.05 -5.75
C ASN A 258 -17.69 28.27 -6.20
N LEU A 259 -17.09 27.20 -6.74
CA LEU A 259 -15.95 27.28 -7.64
C LEU A 259 -16.46 27.57 -9.04
N ILE A 260 -15.90 28.58 -9.70
CA ILE A 260 -16.31 29.00 -11.03
C ILE A 260 -15.11 28.99 -11.96
N LEU A 261 -15.23 28.28 -13.07
CA LEU A 261 -14.31 28.43 -14.20
C LEU A 261 -14.67 29.72 -14.94
N THR A 262 -13.69 30.61 -15.10
CA THR A 262 -13.88 31.84 -15.88
C THR A 262 -14.07 31.57 -17.37
N LYS A 263 -13.74 30.36 -17.84
CA LYS A 263 -13.93 29.89 -19.21
C LYS A 263 -14.07 28.36 -19.24
N GLY A 264 -15.02 27.86 -20.03
CA GLY A 264 -15.31 26.43 -20.13
C GLY A 264 -16.28 25.94 -19.06
N ASN A 265 -16.53 24.63 -19.04
CA ASN A 265 -17.31 23.93 -18.02
C ASN A 265 -16.43 22.90 -17.28
N PHE A 266 -16.89 22.47 -16.11
CA PHE A 266 -16.15 21.49 -15.34
C PHE A 266 -16.19 20.10 -15.98
N GLY A 267 -17.28 19.73 -16.65
CA GLY A 267 -17.52 18.35 -17.07
C GLY A 267 -17.46 17.42 -15.86
N LYS A 268 -16.89 16.23 -16.02
CA LYS A 268 -16.56 15.38 -14.88
C LYS A 268 -15.54 16.09 -14.00
N TYR A 269 -15.71 15.99 -12.69
CA TYR A 269 -14.75 16.55 -11.74
C TYR A 269 -14.61 15.70 -10.48
N SER A 270 -13.47 15.88 -9.82
CA SER A 270 -13.18 15.35 -8.50
C SER A 270 -12.39 16.39 -7.69
N ILE A 271 -12.78 16.58 -6.43
CA ILE A 271 -12.11 17.43 -5.46
C ILE A 271 -11.46 16.55 -4.39
N TYR A 272 -10.21 16.85 -4.07
CA TYR A 272 -9.41 16.12 -3.10
C TYR A 272 -8.85 17.09 -2.06
N ASP A 273 -8.66 16.65 -0.81
CA ASP A 273 -7.82 17.38 0.13
C ASP A 273 -6.32 17.18 -0.19
N LEU A 274 -5.46 17.90 0.55
CA LEU A 274 -4.01 17.79 0.40
C LEU A 274 -3.44 16.41 0.76
N SER A 275 -4.20 15.53 1.41
CA SER A 275 -3.79 14.14 1.62
C SER A 275 -4.09 13.24 0.41
N GLY A 276 -4.74 13.78 -0.64
CA GLY A 276 -5.16 13.02 -1.81
C GLY A 276 -6.49 12.27 -1.61
N ARG A 277 -7.15 12.43 -0.46
CA ARG A 277 -8.48 11.85 -0.21
C ARG A 277 -9.53 12.58 -1.03
N GLN A 278 -10.33 11.82 -1.78
CA GLN A 278 -11.43 12.37 -2.57
C GLN A 278 -12.57 12.81 -1.66
N ILE A 279 -12.93 14.09 -1.71
CA ILE A 279 -13.98 14.70 -0.88
C ILE A 279 -15.27 14.85 -1.66
N GLN A 280 -15.19 15.16 -2.96
CA GLN A 280 -16.35 15.39 -3.80
C GLN A 280 -16.06 14.94 -5.23
N THR A 281 -17.11 14.54 -5.96
CA THR A 281 -17.07 14.30 -7.39
C THR A 281 -18.42 14.58 -8.01
N GLY A 282 -18.44 14.87 -9.29
CA GLY A 282 -19.67 15.03 -10.04
C GLY A 282 -19.39 15.13 -11.53
N ASP A 283 -20.45 15.38 -12.28
CA ASP A 283 -20.41 15.67 -13.72
C ASP A 283 -21.26 16.91 -13.95
N GLU A 284 -20.60 18.04 -14.14
CA GLU A 284 -21.22 19.36 -14.24
C GLU A 284 -21.00 19.93 -15.63
N SER A 285 -22.07 19.93 -16.42
CA SER A 285 -22.07 20.62 -17.72
C SER A 285 -21.95 22.13 -17.57
N SER A 286 -22.11 22.65 -16.35
CA SER A 286 -21.95 24.05 -15.98
C SER A 286 -20.50 24.43 -15.67
N ASN A 287 -20.23 25.73 -15.62
CA ASN A 287 -18.95 26.29 -15.21
C ASN A 287 -18.85 26.49 -13.69
N SER A 288 -19.79 25.94 -12.91
CA SER A 288 -19.91 26.16 -11.48
C SER A 288 -20.01 24.84 -10.73
N VAL A 289 -19.25 24.71 -9.63
CA VAL A 289 -19.34 23.57 -8.72
C VAL A 289 -19.58 24.09 -7.31
N GLY A 290 -20.65 23.60 -6.68
CA GLY A 290 -20.97 23.91 -5.29
C GLY A 290 -19.96 23.30 -4.33
N ILE A 291 -19.51 24.09 -3.36
CA ILE A 291 -18.50 23.73 -2.35
C ILE A 291 -18.95 23.99 -0.92
N GLU A 292 -20.25 24.10 -0.68
CA GLU A 292 -20.82 24.40 0.64
C GLU A 292 -20.58 23.34 1.71
N LEU A 293 -20.25 22.11 1.30
CA LEU A 293 -19.85 21.03 2.21
C LEU A 293 -18.34 21.00 2.46
N LEU A 294 -17.54 21.81 1.75
CA LEU A 294 -16.10 21.88 1.95
C LEU A 294 -15.79 22.81 3.11
N GLN A 295 -14.95 22.33 4.03
CA GLN A 295 -14.38 23.18 5.07
C GLN A 295 -13.40 24.20 4.46
N LYS A 296 -13.03 25.25 5.21
CA LYS A 296 -11.98 26.16 4.73
C LYS A 296 -10.65 25.40 4.68
N GLY A 297 -9.99 25.40 3.53
CA GLY A 297 -8.74 24.66 3.35
C GLY A 297 -8.17 24.79 1.94
N ILE A 298 -7.10 24.04 1.70
CA ILE A 298 -6.48 23.89 0.38
C ILE A 298 -6.95 22.56 -0.21
N TYR A 299 -7.37 22.60 -1.47
CA TYR A 299 -7.92 21.46 -2.19
C TYR A 299 -7.27 21.33 -3.57
N ILE A 300 -7.26 20.11 -4.09
CA ILE A 300 -6.91 19.81 -5.47
C ILE A 300 -8.21 19.57 -6.23
N ILE A 301 -8.34 20.15 -7.43
CA ILE A 301 -9.50 19.94 -8.28
C ILE A 301 -9.02 19.36 -9.61
N LYS A 302 -9.58 18.22 -9.99
CA LYS A 302 -9.43 17.61 -11.31
C LYS A 302 -10.75 17.78 -12.06
N TYR A 303 -10.72 18.26 -13.30
CA TYR A 303 -11.93 18.49 -14.11
C TYR A 303 -11.68 18.29 -15.61
N GLY A 304 -12.75 18.11 -16.40
CA GLY A 304 -12.73 17.90 -17.85
C GLY A 304 -12.98 16.44 -18.26
N ASP A 305 -12.23 15.94 -19.26
CA ASP A 305 -12.18 14.50 -19.58
C ASP A 305 -11.46 13.74 -18.46
N VAL A 306 -12.16 13.53 -17.35
CA VAL A 306 -11.70 12.71 -16.23
C VAL A 306 -11.89 11.25 -16.63
N SER A 307 -11.14 10.78 -17.63
CA SER A 307 -11.15 9.38 -18.05
C SER A 307 -10.43 8.47 -17.06
N GLU A 308 -9.68 9.03 -16.12
CA GLU A 308 -8.96 8.27 -15.09
C GLU A 308 -9.00 9.06 -13.77
N ARG A 309 -9.16 8.37 -12.63
CA ARG A 309 -8.81 8.94 -11.30
C ARG A 309 -7.36 9.47 -11.35
N PHE A 310 -6.91 10.26 -10.37
CA PHE A 310 -5.45 10.26 -10.14
C PHE A 310 -5.05 8.78 -10.00
N LYS A 311 -4.32 8.28 -10.99
CA LYS A 311 -3.61 7.02 -10.85
C LYS A 311 -2.44 7.39 -9.96
N TYR A 312 -2.69 7.25 -8.68
CA TYR A 312 -1.63 7.14 -7.68
C TYR A 312 -0.84 5.88 -8.03
#